data_AF-A0A7S0GIG9-F1
#
_entry.id   AF-A0A7S0GIG9-F1
#
_cell.length_a   1.000
_cell.length_b   1.000
_cell.length_c   1.000
_cell.angle_alpha   90.00
_cell.angle_beta   90.00
_cell.angle_gamma   90.00
#
_symmetry.space_group_name_H-M   'P 1'
#
loop_
_entity.id
_entity.type
_entity.pdbx_description
1 polymer ?
#
loop_
_entity_poly.entity_id
_entity_poly.type
_entity_poly.pdbx_seq_one_letter_code
_entity_poly.pdbx_strand_id
1 'polypeptide(L)'
;MPKLIGKAVRVVEIDGLAIDECTGNVSTSDDTLSVAHVHVAEPGSEPWLTLHYDEWLCIRKGMLEVHYGDGEVLNVNEGETAFISKGERFRPVFPVGGLEYIAICSPAFRPDRCIREEEGISDVSLKLQSLHTKENGVQLSGGNSGFDDVDNVLVLYHMCEKSLWEKAVASGGAYYPPTFEEDGMYTHATAVPGRLIETGNHFYTGVEGDWICLELNRSALDKIGIKTVFEEAKPVGDTKHSDNWDSEKEDWICPHIFGGIPTAVDGVVTNTFKMARDEKGKFLSIPGVTAS
;
A
#
# COMPACT_ATOMS: atom_id res chain seq x y z
N MET A 1 -30.47 16.58 4.56
CA MET A 1 -30.41 17.07 5.96
C MET A 1 -28.96 17.12 6.39
N PRO A 2 -28.48 18.16 7.10
CA PRO A 2 -27.11 18.20 7.60
C PRO A 2 -26.86 17.10 8.65
N LYS A 3 -25.64 16.54 8.69
CA LYS A 3 -25.24 15.46 9.59
C LYS A 3 -23.91 15.80 10.27
N LEU A 4 -23.81 15.53 11.57
CA LEU A 4 -22.53 15.54 12.30
C LEU A 4 -21.75 14.25 11.97
N ILE A 5 -20.51 14.39 11.51
CA ILE A 5 -19.71 13.26 11.01
C ILE A 5 -18.59 12.79 11.94
N GLY A 6 -18.22 13.57 12.98
CA GLY A 6 -17.19 13.16 13.93
C GLY A 6 -16.48 14.32 14.60
N LYS A 7 -15.35 14.00 15.25
CA LYS A 7 -14.35 14.94 15.77
C LYS A 7 -13.03 14.69 15.05
N ALA A 8 -12.16 15.69 15.03
CA ALA A 8 -10.82 15.51 14.46
C ALA A 8 -10.01 14.43 15.21
N VAL A 9 -9.20 13.69 14.45
CA VAL A 9 -8.32 12.61 14.93
C VAL A 9 -6.87 13.00 14.68
N ARG A 10 -6.04 12.92 15.73
CA ARG A 10 -4.58 13.15 15.63
C ARG A 10 -3.92 12.01 14.85
N VAL A 11 -3.50 12.27 13.62
CA VAL A 11 -2.86 11.28 12.74
C VAL A 11 -1.34 11.41 12.69
N VAL A 12 -0.77 12.57 12.97
CA VAL A 12 0.68 12.71 13.14
C VAL A 12 0.96 13.54 14.37
N GLU A 13 1.87 13.07 15.21
CA GLU A 13 2.43 13.83 16.33
C GLU A 13 3.89 13.42 16.49
N ILE A 14 4.77 14.30 16.02
CA ILE A 14 6.23 14.21 16.16
C ILE A 14 6.75 15.59 16.59
N ASP A 15 8.00 15.64 17.06
CA ASP A 15 8.60 16.88 17.55
C ASP A 15 8.52 18.01 16.51
N GLY A 16 7.60 18.95 16.72
CA GLY A 16 7.41 20.12 15.86
C GLY A 16 6.38 19.98 14.73
N LEU A 17 5.77 18.81 14.51
CA LEU A 17 4.69 18.62 13.51
C LEU A 17 3.52 17.85 14.10
N ALA A 18 2.32 18.43 14.00
CA ALA A 18 1.06 17.79 14.35
C ALA A 18 0.06 17.89 13.20
N ILE A 19 -0.66 16.79 12.93
CA ILE A 19 -1.71 16.72 11.92
C ILE A 19 -2.97 16.14 12.56
N ASP A 20 -4.05 16.91 12.51
CA ASP A 20 -5.38 16.56 13.00
C ASP A 20 -6.34 16.41 11.81
N GLU A 21 -6.70 15.18 11.43
CA GLU A 21 -7.65 14.90 10.35
C GLU A 21 -9.09 15.14 10.82
N CYS A 22 -9.79 16.09 10.20
CA CYS A 22 -11.18 16.44 10.51
C CYS A 22 -12.20 15.55 9.78
N THR A 23 -11.88 15.14 8.56
CA THR A 23 -12.62 14.16 7.75
C THR A 23 -11.64 13.55 6.75
N GLY A 24 -11.83 12.28 6.42
CA GLY A 24 -10.97 11.52 5.52
C GLY A 24 -10.99 10.04 5.86
N ASN A 25 -9.94 9.33 5.43
CA ASN A 25 -9.86 7.88 5.57
C ASN A 25 -9.78 7.42 7.03
N VAL A 26 -9.09 8.16 7.91
CA VAL A 26 -8.84 7.74 9.30
C VAL A 26 -9.93 8.24 10.27
N SER A 27 -10.43 9.44 10.05
CA SER A 27 -11.37 10.11 10.97
C SER A 27 -12.82 9.78 10.68
N THR A 28 -13.18 9.55 9.42
CA THR A 28 -14.58 9.34 8.98
C THR A 28 -14.76 8.16 8.03
N SER A 29 -13.70 7.42 7.69
CA SER A 29 -13.72 6.33 6.71
C SER A 29 -14.34 6.73 5.37
N ASP A 30 -14.03 7.95 4.91
CA ASP A 30 -14.53 8.52 3.65
C ASP A 30 -13.34 8.89 2.75
N ASP A 31 -13.29 8.31 1.54
CA ASP A 31 -12.20 8.51 0.58
C ASP A 31 -12.46 9.67 -0.39
N THR A 32 -13.60 10.35 -0.30
CA THR A 32 -13.99 11.43 -1.22
C THR A 32 -13.09 12.66 -1.08
N LEU A 33 -12.79 13.02 0.17
CA LEU A 33 -12.07 14.23 0.54
C LEU A 33 -11.37 14.03 1.88
N SER A 34 -10.15 14.52 2.03
CA SER A 34 -9.52 14.68 3.34
C SER A 34 -9.40 16.17 3.67
N VAL A 35 -9.71 16.53 4.91
CA VAL A 35 -9.47 17.86 5.46
C VAL A 35 -8.67 17.68 6.73
N ALA A 36 -7.44 18.18 6.75
CA ALA A 36 -6.55 18.06 7.90
C ALA A 36 -6.08 19.44 8.36
N HIS A 37 -6.07 19.66 9.67
CA HIS A 37 -5.44 20.81 10.29
C HIS A 37 -4.00 20.45 10.63
N VAL A 38 -3.05 21.20 10.09
CA VAL A 38 -1.62 20.97 10.25
C VAL A 38 -1.00 22.10 11.06
N HIS A 39 -0.24 21.75 12.08
CA HIS A 39 0.53 22.67 12.91
C HIS A 39 2.01 22.31 12.85
N VAL A 40 2.83 23.26 12.41
CA VAL A 40 4.29 23.15 12.34
C VAL A 40 4.89 24.16 13.31
N ALA A 41 5.51 23.69 14.40
CA ALA A 41 6.03 24.55 15.45
C ALA A 41 7.38 25.18 15.08
N GLU A 42 8.27 24.41 14.46
CA GLU A 42 9.66 24.79 14.21
C GLU A 42 9.95 24.90 12.71
N PRO A 43 11.01 25.64 12.29
CA PRO A 43 11.46 25.63 10.90
C PRO A 43 11.80 24.22 10.41
N GLY A 44 11.51 23.94 9.15
CA GLY A 44 11.77 22.63 8.57
C GLY A 44 11.33 22.51 7.13
N SER A 45 11.26 21.28 6.64
CA SER A 45 10.75 20.96 5.32
C SER A 45 10.32 19.51 5.26
N GLU A 46 9.36 19.22 4.40
CA GLU A 46 9.12 17.87 3.92
C GLU A 46 10.15 17.50 2.81
N PRO A 47 10.28 16.22 2.45
CA PRO A 47 10.96 15.81 1.22
C PRO A 47 10.24 16.34 -0.03
N TRP A 48 10.79 16.04 -1.20
CA TRP A 48 10.04 16.22 -2.45
C TRP A 48 8.87 15.24 -2.50
N LEU A 49 7.71 15.76 -2.89
CA LEU A 49 6.44 15.07 -2.94
C LEU A 49 5.91 15.04 -4.38
N THR A 50 5.29 13.94 -4.77
CA THR A 50 4.44 13.87 -5.96
C THR A 50 3.13 13.19 -5.59
N LEU A 51 2.01 13.88 -5.77
CA LEU A 51 0.70 13.44 -5.30
C LEU A 51 -0.11 12.82 -6.43
N HIS A 52 -0.85 11.77 -6.13
CA HIS A 52 -1.81 11.16 -7.05
C HIS A 52 -3.24 11.74 -6.91
N TYR A 53 -3.36 12.87 -6.21
CA TYR A 53 -4.57 13.63 -5.96
C TYR A 53 -4.26 15.14 -6.04
N ASP A 54 -5.32 15.95 -6.15
CA ASP A 54 -5.22 17.40 -6.06
C ASP A 54 -5.19 17.83 -4.59
N GLU A 55 -4.38 18.84 -4.27
CA GLU A 55 -4.24 19.35 -2.89
C GLU A 55 -4.35 20.88 -2.82
N TRP A 56 -5.06 21.38 -1.79
CA TRP A 56 -5.08 22.79 -1.42
C TRP A 56 -4.45 22.97 -0.04
N LEU A 57 -3.50 23.91 0.05
CA LEU A 57 -2.81 24.27 1.27
C LEU A 57 -3.24 25.67 1.70
N CYS A 58 -4.25 25.73 2.57
CA CYS A 58 -4.90 26.96 3.01
C CYS A 58 -4.19 27.50 4.27
N ILE A 59 -3.33 28.51 4.12
CA ILE A 59 -2.52 29.03 5.22
C ILE A 59 -3.38 29.86 6.16
N ARG A 60 -3.40 29.49 7.43
CA ARG A 60 -4.18 30.16 8.49
C ARG A 60 -3.35 31.05 9.39
N LYS A 61 -2.05 30.79 9.48
CA LYS A 61 -1.09 31.56 10.25
C LYS A 61 0.33 31.22 9.79
N GLY A 62 1.21 32.20 9.72
CA GLY A 62 2.59 32.02 9.29
C GLY A 62 2.72 32.03 7.76
N MET A 63 3.77 31.37 7.25
CA MET A 63 4.03 31.27 5.81
C MET A 63 4.56 29.89 5.42
N LEU A 64 4.25 29.48 4.21
CA LEU A 64 4.73 28.29 3.54
C LEU A 64 5.49 28.70 2.28
N GLU A 65 6.63 28.07 2.04
CA GLU A 65 7.27 28.08 0.73
C GLU A 65 6.97 26.76 0.02
N VAL A 66 6.46 26.84 -1.20
CA VAL A 66 6.28 25.69 -2.09
C VAL A 66 7.37 25.76 -3.15
N HIS A 67 8.34 24.87 -3.06
CA HIS A 67 9.41 24.76 -4.06
C HIS A 67 8.93 23.83 -5.18
N TYR A 68 9.12 24.19 -6.45
CA TYR A 68 8.67 23.42 -7.61
C TYR A 68 9.57 23.66 -8.82
N GLY A 69 9.37 22.87 -9.88
CA GLY A 69 10.12 23.00 -11.13
C GLY A 69 11.64 22.98 -10.94
N ASP A 70 12.35 23.76 -11.77
CA ASP A 70 13.81 23.87 -11.76
C ASP A 70 14.28 25.04 -10.87
N GLY A 71 13.91 24.99 -9.60
CA GLY A 71 14.34 25.95 -8.56
C GLY A 71 13.39 27.11 -8.32
N GLU A 72 12.13 26.97 -8.72
CA GLU A 72 11.09 27.97 -8.50
C GLU A 72 10.52 27.86 -7.08
N VAL A 73 10.10 28.99 -6.51
CA VAL A 73 9.53 29.07 -5.16
C VAL A 73 8.29 29.95 -5.17
N LEU A 74 7.18 29.38 -4.71
CA LEU A 74 5.93 30.08 -4.43
C LEU A 74 5.82 30.34 -2.93
N ASN A 75 5.77 31.62 -2.55
CA ASN A 75 5.50 32.01 -1.16
C ASN A 75 3.99 32.10 -0.95
N VAL A 76 3.49 31.43 0.09
CA VAL A 76 2.08 31.40 0.47
C VAL A 76 1.96 31.90 1.90
N ASN A 77 1.36 33.07 2.07
CA ASN A 77 1.25 33.76 3.35
C ASN A 77 -0.10 33.50 4.01
N GLU A 78 -0.24 33.97 5.26
CA GLU A 78 -1.49 33.94 6.00
C GLU A 78 -2.69 34.48 5.18
N GLY A 79 -3.74 33.67 5.08
CA GLY A 79 -4.95 33.97 4.32
C GLY A 79 -4.90 33.56 2.85
N GLU A 80 -3.74 33.12 2.34
CA GLU A 80 -3.57 32.64 0.97
C GLU A 80 -3.74 31.12 0.89
N THR A 81 -3.90 30.61 -0.33
CA THR A 81 -4.07 29.18 -0.61
C THR A 81 -3.23 28.79 -1.81
N ALA A 82 -2.36 27.81 -1.64
CA ALA A 82 -1.71 27.14 -2.76
C ALA A 82 -2.58 25.99 -3.25
N PHE A 83 -2.60 25.80 -4.56
CA PHE A 83 -3.16 24.62 -5.21
C PHE A 83 -2.01 23.85 -5.84
N ILE A 84 -1.93 22.56 -5.53
CA ILE A 84 -0.98 21.61 -6.12
C ILE A 84 -1.80 20.63 -6.96
N SER A 85 -1.51 20.59 -8.26
CA SER A 85 -2.23 19.66 -9.13
C SER A 85 -1.69 18.24 -8.99
N LYS A 86 -2.56 17.25 -9.17
CA LYS A 86 -2.16 15.85 -9.29
C LYS A 86 -1.00 15.67 -10.27
N GLY A 87 0.02 14.94 -9.82
CA GLY A 87 1.23 14.62 -10.58
C GLY A 87 2.29 15.72 -10.56
N GLU A 88 2.00 16.87 -9.94
CA GLU A 88 2.97 17.94 -9.76
C GLU A 88 3.96 17.58 -8.65
N ARG A 89 5.24 17.79 -8.94
CA ARG A 89 6.34 17.55 -8.01
C ARG A 89 6.67 18.84 -7.28
N PHE A 90 6.56 18.84 -5.96
CA PHE A 90 6.80 20.02 -5.13
C PHE A 90 7.47 19.66 -3.81
N ARG A 91 7.96 20.66 -3.09
CA ARG A 91 8.53 20.50 -1.75
C ARG A 91 8.04 21.61 -0.84
N PRO A 92 7.25 21.30 0.20
CA PRO A 92 6.87 22.27 1.22
C PRO A 92 8.03 22.54 2.17
N VAL A 93 8.32 23.82 2.37
CA VAL A 93 9.36 24.35 3.25
C VAL A 93 8.73 25.34 4.22
N PHE A 94 9.06 25.20 5.50
CA PHE A 94 8.56 26.02 6.60
C PHE A 94 9.73 26.87 7.13
N PRO A 95 9.99 28.07 6.59
CA PRO A 95 11.24 28.78 6.87
C PRO A 95 11.35 29.32 8.31
N VAL A 96 10.22 29.56 8.99
CA VAL A 96 10.18 30.24 10.30
C VAL A 96 9.58 29.36 11.42
N GLY A 97 8.77 28.35 11.09
CA GLY A 97 7.95 27.64 12.08
C GLY A 97 6.72 28.46 12.51
N GLY A 98 5.97 27.95 13.50
CA GLY A 98 4.70 28.54 13.95
C GLY A 98 3.61 28.61 12.88
N LEU A 99 3.68 27.73 11.88
CA LEU A 99 2.76 27.67 10.75
C LEU A 99 1.52 26.83 11.10
N GLU A 100 0.34 27.35 10.79
CA GLU A 100 -0.93 26.62 10.87
C GLU A 100 -1.61 26.67 9.50
N TYR A 101 -2.02 25.53 8.96
CA TYR A 101 -2.73 25.47 7.68
C TYR A 101 -3.75 24.33 7.63
N ILE A 102 -4.72 24.47 6.72
CA ILE A 102 -5.66 23.39 6.38
C ILE A 102 -5.21 22.76 5.07
N ALA A 103 -4.87 21.48 5.10
CA ALA A 103 -4.66 20.67 3.91
C ALA A 103 -6.00 20.08 3.48
N ILE A 104 -6.33 20.20 2.19
CA ILE A 104 -7.52 19.61 1.60
C ILE A 104 -7.07 18.75 0.42
N CYS A 105 -7.40 17.46 0.44
CA CYS A 105 -7.02 16.51 -0.61
C CYS A 105 -8.27 15.97 -1.31
N SER A 106 -8.26 15.87 -2.65
CA SER A 106 -9.29 15.15 -3.41
C SER A 106 -8.69 14.24 -4.49
N PRO A 107 -8.88 12.90 -4.41
CA PRO A 107 -9.54 12.16 -3.32
C PRO A 107 -8.81 12.28 -1.97
N ALA A 108 -9.38 11.70 -0.91
CA ALA A 108 -8.82 11.78 0.43
C ALA A 108 -7.37 11.29 0.49
N PHE A 109 -6.61 11.87 1.43
CA PHE A 109 -5.22 11.52 1.68
C PHE A 109 -5.08 10.03 1.96
N ARG A 110 -4.13 9.39 1.28
CA ARG A 110 -3.58 8.09 1.64
C ARG A 110 -2.07 8.06 1.38
N PRO A 111 -1.28 7.34 2.18
CA PRO A 111 0.18 7.29 2.02
C PRO A 111 0.60 6.70 0.68
N ASP A 112 -0.14 5.73 0.15
CA ASP A 112 0.11 5.10 -1.15
C ASP A 112 -0.17 6.02 -2.36
N ARG A 113 -0.84 7.16 -2.12
CA ARG A 113 -1.08 8.21 -3.12
C ARG A 113 -0.10 9.38 -3.00
N CYS A 114 0.84 9.34 -2.06
CA CYS A 114 1.83 10.38 -1.82
C CYS A 114 3.23 9.81 -1.98
N ILE A 115 3.85 10.06 -3.13
CA ILE A 115 5.24 9.65 -3.38
C ILE A 115 6.16 10.62 -2.65
N ARG A 116 7.03 10.09 -1.79
CA ARG A 116 7.99 10.86 -0.99
C ARG A 116 9.42 10.49 -1.39
N GLU A 117 10.24 11.46 -1.76
CA GLU A 117 11.66 11.27 -2.09
C GLU A 117 12.54 11.51 -0.85
N GLU A 118 12.66 10.49 0.00
CA GLU A 118 13.47 10.52 1.23
C GLU A 118 14.77 9.69 1.09
N GLU A 119 15.86 10.15 1.69
CA GLU A 119 17.03 9.29 1.95
C GLU A 119 16.75 8.42 3.18
N GLY A 120 16.10 7.27 2.99
CA GLY A 120 15.72 6.34 4.05
C GLY A 120 14.26 6.44 4.46
N ILE A 121 13.85 5.66 5.46
CA ILE A 121 12.47 5.62 5.96
C ILE A 121 12.34 6.62 7.13
N SER A 122 11.56 7.69 6.98
CA SER A 122 11.29 8.63 8.09
C SER A 122 10.21 8.15 9.07
N ASP A 123 10.27 8.62 10.31
CA ASP A 123 9.26 8.35 11.35
C ASP A 123 7.85 8.81 10.94
N VAL A 124 7.75 9.87 10.13
CA VAL A 124 6.49 10.37 9.56
C VAL A 124 5.90 9.35 8.59
N SER A 125 6.71 8.87 7.65
CA SER A 125 6.31 7.84 6.67
C SER A 125 5.83 6.56 7.37
N LEU A 126 6.56 6.09 8.38
CA LEU A 126 6.17 4.92 9.18
C LEU A 126 4.88 5.14 9.96
N LYS A 127 4.71 6.32 10.56
CA LYS A 127 3.52 6.62 11.36
C LYS A 127 2.27 6.69 10.49
N LEU A 128 2.36 7.41 9.37
CA LEU A 128 1.29 7.51 8.38
C LEU A 128 0.93 6.12 7.85
N GLN A 129 1.91 5.34 7.37
CA GLN A 129 1.66 3.96 6.95
C GLN A 129 1.01 3.13 8.07
N SER A 130 1.51 3.22 9.31
CA SER A 130 0.96 2.44 10.42
C SER A 130 -0.48 2.81 10.77
N LEU A 131 -0.92 4.04 10.55
CA LEU A 131 -2.29 4.48 10.85
C LEU A 131 -3.28 4.07 9.78
N HIS A 132 -2.84 4.12 8.52
CA HIS A 132 -3.59 3.53 7.41
C HIS A 132 -3.58 1.99 7.45
N THR A 133 -2.63 1.38 8.16
CA THR A 133 -2.62 -0.07 8.44
C THR A 133 -3.38 -0.43 9.73
N LYS A 134 -3.45 0.47 10.73
CA LYS A 134 -4.07 0.23 12.05
C LYS A 134 -5.59 0.34 12.08
N GLU A 135 -6.22 0.80 11.00
CA GLU A 135 -7.66 0.58 10.77
C GLU A 135 -7.98 -0.63 9.88
N ASN A 136 -6.98 -1.47 9.57
CA ASN A 136 -7.23 -2.86 9.17
C ASN A 136 -6.98 -3.82 10.33
N GLY A 137 -7.36 -3.41 11.55
CA GLY A 137 -7.88 -4.32 12.55
C GLY A 137 -9.22 -4.90 12.10
N VAL A 138 -9.25 -5.52 10.92
CA VAL A 138 -10.34 -6.38 10.51
C VAL A 138 -10.19 -7.63 11.37
N GLN A 139 -10.89 -7.66 12.51
CA GLN A 139 -11.61 -8.88 12.80
C GLN A 139 -12.46 -9.13 11.57
N LEU A 140 -12.02 -10.05 10.70
CA LEU A 140 -12.88 -10.65 9.68
C LEU A 140 -13.87 -11.52 10.45
N SER A 141 -14.77 -10.88 11.20
CA SER A 141 -16.08 -11.42 11.46
C SER A 141 -16.88 -11.08 10.21
N GLY A 142 -17.17 -12.12 9.43
CA GLY A 142 -17.85 -12.03 8.14
C GLY A 142 -19.03 -11.07 8.16
N GLY A 143 -19.07 -10.19 7.16
CA GLY A 143 -20.16 -9.25 6.99
C GLY A 143 -19.92 -8.24 5.88
N ASN A 144 -20.44 -8.56 4.69
CA ASN A 144 -20.85 -7.69 3.58
C ASN A 144 -20.19 -6.30 3.48
N SER A 145 -19.17 -6.19 2.63
CA SER A 145 -18.91 -4.95 1.89
C SER A 145 -18.34 -5.30 0.52
N GLY A 146 -19.20 -5.23 -0.52
CA GLY A 146 -18.77 -5.36 -1.91
C GLY A 146 -17.61 -4.40 -2.20
N PHE A 147 -16.56 -4.95 -2.83
CA PHE A 147 -15.31 -4.27 -3.11
C PHE A 147 -15.44 -3.35 -4.33
N ASP A 148 -15.59 -2.04 -4.10
CA ASP A 148 -15.58 -1.02 -5.15
C ASP A 148 -14.17 -0.59 -5.62
N ASP A 149 -13.07 -1.21 -5.15
CA ASP A 149 -11.72 -0.65 -5.39
C ASP A 149 -10.56 -1.67 -5.56
N VAL A 150 -10.76 -2.70 -6.39
CA VAL A 150 -9.66 -3.58 -6.84
C VAL A 150 -8.62 -2.83 -7.69
N ASP A 151 -8.98 -1.68 -8.27
CA ASP A 151 -8.11 -0.89 -9.14
C ASP A 151 -6.95 -0.23 -8.38
N ASN A 152 -7.12 0.07 -7.10
CA ASN A 152 -6.08 0.72 -6.28
C ASN A 152 -5.11 -0.26 -5.57
N VAL A 153 -5.25 -1.58 -5.76
CA VAL A 153 -4.29 -2.54 -5.22
C VAL A 153 -2.98 -2.48 -6.03
N LEU A 154 -1.91 -1.94 -5.44
CA LEU A 154 -0.60 -1.80 -6.11
C LEU A 154 0.45 -2.83 -5.70
N VAL A 155 0.33 -3.40 -4.50
CA VAL A 155 1.27 -4.39 -3.96
C VAL A 155 0.60 -5.74 -3.92
N LEU A 156 1.27 -6.74 -4.47
CA LEU A 156 0.83 -8.13 -4.49
C LEU A 156 1.89 -9.01 -3.86
N TYR A 157 1.45 -10.09 -3.24
CA TYR A 157 2.32 -11.06 -2.59
C TYR A 157 2.12 -12.43 -3.21
N HIS A 158 3.22 -13.09 -3.54
CA HIS A 158 3.24 -14.46 -4.08
C HIS A 158 4.19 -15.32 -3.24
N MET A 159 3.76 -16.51 -2.83
CA MET A 159 4.64 -17.47 -2.15
C MET A 159 5.14 -18.53 -3.12
N CYS A 160 6.42 -18.89 -3.01
CA CYS A 160 7.02 -19.94 -3.82
C CYS A 160 8.16 -20.66 -3.08
N GLU A 161 8.53 -21.84 -3.59
CA GLU A 161 9.76 -22.52 -3.18
C GLU A 161 10.98 -21.69 -3.59
N LYS A 162 11.87 -21.46 -2.63
CA LYS A 162 13.09 -20.68 -2.83
C LYS A 162 13.95 -21.24 -3.95
N SER A 163 14.06 -22.56 -4.04
CA SER A 163 14.87 -23.26 -5.05
C SER A 163 14.39 -23.00 -6.48
N LEU A 164 13.07 -22.96 -6.69
CA LEU A 164 12.47 -22.69 -8.00
C LEU A 164 12.67 -21.23 -8.41
N TRP A 165 12.50 -20.31 -7.46
CA TRP A 165 12.78 -18.89 -7.67
C TRP A 165 14.25 -18.65 -8.03
N GLU A 166 15.18 -19.19 -7.24
CA GLU A 166 16.62 -19.04 -7.49
C GLU A 166 17.04 -19.63 -8.85
N LYS A 167 16.42 -20.74 -9.26
CA LYS A 167 16.64 -21.31 -10.60
C LYS A 167 16.16 -20.38 -11.71
N ALA A 168 14.98 -19.77 -11.55
CA ALA A 168 14.46 -18.79 -12.49
C ALA A 168 15.39 -17.56 -12.58
N VAL A 169 15.81 -17.02 -11.44
CA VAL A 169 16.79 -15.93 -11.35
C VAL A 169 18.09 -16.28 -12.07
N ALA A 170 18.65 -17.47 -11.79
CA ALA A 170 19.89 -17.92 -12.41
C ALA A 170 19.78 -18.09 -13.93
N SER A 171 18.59 -18.41 -14.45
CA SER A 171 18.33 -18.50 -15.88
C SER A 171 18.17 -17.14 -16.58
N GLY A 172 17.95 -16.05 -15.82
CA GLY A 172 17.57 -14.74 -16.35
C GLY A 172 16.17 -14.70 -16.99
N GLY A 173 15.35 -15.73 -16.77
CA GLY A 173 14.01 -15.86 -17.33
C GLY A 173 12.90 -15.30 -16.45
N ALA A 174 11.68 -15.79 -16.67
CA ALA A 174 10.58 -15.57 -15.76
C ALA A 174 10.39 -16.81 -14.88
N TYR A 175 9.99 -16.60 -13.63
CA TYR A 175 9.49 -17.64 -12.75
C TYR A 175 8.05 -18.00 -13.11
N TYR A 176 7.76 -19.30 -13.13
CA TYR A 176 6.43 -19.84 -13.30
C TYR A 176 6.17 -20.82 -12.16
N PRO A 177 5.02 -20.74 -11.45
CA PRO A 177 4.68 -21.73 -10.43
C PRO A 177 4.53 -23.13 -11.04
N PRO A 178 4.72 -24.22 -10.28
CA PRO A 178 4.63 -25.57 -10.79
C PRO A 178 3.31 -25.89 -11.51
N THR A 179 2.20 -25.32 -11.03
CA THR A 179 0.85 -25.51 -11.57
C THR A 179 0.48 -24.50 -12.67
N PHE A 180 1.41 -23.68 -13.15
CA PHE A 180 1.13 -22.56 -14.06
C PHE A 180 0.31 -22.95 -15.30
N GLU A 181 0.65 -24.05 -15.97
CA GLU A 181 -0.08 -24.50 -17.16
C GLU A 181 -1.46 -25.07 -16.80
N GLU A 182 -1.56 -25.81 -15.70
CA GLU A 182 -2.80 -26.43 -15.20
C GLU A 182 -3.81 -25.37 -14.75
N ASP A 183 -3.32 -24.31 -14.11
CA ASP A 183 -4.13 -23.22 -13.61
C ASP A 183 -4.62 -22.31 -14.75
N GLY A 184 -4.12 -22.44 -15.99
CA GLY A 184 -4.54 -21.60 -17.12
C GLY A 184 -3.61 -20.41 -17.38
N MET A 185 -2.31 -20.61 -17.16
CA MET A 185 -1.23 -19.66 -17.44
C MET A 185 -1.28 -18.37 -16.62
N TYR A 186 -1.64 -18.51 -15.34
CA TYR A 186 -1.52 -17.43 -14.37
C TYR A 186 -0.83 -17.86 -13.09
N THR A 187 -0.31 -16.87 -12.36
CA THR A 187 0.29 -17.04 -11.04
C THR A 187 -0.68 -16.49 -9.99
N HIS A 188 -1.00 -17.30 -8.98
CA HIS A 188 -1.81 -16.87 -7.84
C HIS A 188 -1.04 -15.90 -6.95
N ALA A 189 -1.67 -14.79 -6.59
CA ALA A 189 -1.15 -13.81 -5.65
C ALA A 189 -2.23 -13.38 -4.66
N THR A 190 -1.86 -12.55 -3.68
CA THR A 190 -2.79 -11.92 -2.73
C THR A 190 -2.38 -10.49 -2.44
N ALA A 191 -3.35 -9.61 -2.20
CA ALA A 191 -3.10 -8.27 -1.64
C ALA A 191 -2.92 -8.30 -0.11
N VAL A 192 -3.27 -9.44 0.53
CA VAL A 192 -3.26 -9.63 1.97
C VAL A 192 -2.23 -10.70 2.32
N PRO A 193 -1.02 -10.35 2.77
CA PRO A 193 0.06 -11.31 3.06
C PRO A 193 -0.33 -12.43 4.02
N GLY A 194 -1.19 -12.14 5.02
CA GLY A 194 -1.67 -13.12 5.98
C GLY A 194 -2.36 -14.33 5.32
N ARG A 195 -3.03 -14.12 4.17
CA ARG A 195 -3.67 -15.19 3.40
C ARG A 195 -2.67 -16.20 2.84
N LEU A 196 -1.40 -15.83 2.65
CA LEU A 196 -0.35 -16.78 2.24
C LEU A 196 -0.04 -17.80 3.34
N ILE A 197 -0.21 -17.45 4.62
CA ILE A 197 -0.02 -18.40 5.71
C ILE A 197 -1.15 -19.44 5.71
N GLU A 198 -2.39 -19.00 5.51
CA GLU A 198 -3.55 -19.88 5.37
C GLU A 198 -3.42 -20.78 4.14
N THR A 199 -3.06 -20.20 2.99
CA THR A 199 -2.81 -20.92 1.73
C THR A 199 -1.69 -21.94 1.89
N GLY A 200 -0.56 -21.52 2.46
CA GLY A 200 0.58 -22.39 2.75
C GLY A 200 0.22 -23.59 3.61
N ASN A 201 -0.58 -23.34 4.66
CA ASN A 201 -1.02 -24.39 5.56
C ASN A 201 -2.06 -25.34 4.94
N HIS A 202 -2.81 -24.88 3.92
CA HIS A 202 -3.78 -25.70 3.22
C HIS A 202 -3.12 -26.59 2.16
N PHE A 203 -2.24 -26.04 1.32
CA PHE A 203 -1.72 -26.74 0.14
C PHE A 203 -0.29 -27.27 0.29
N TYR A 204 0.57 -26.63 1.10
CA TYR A 204 2.02 -26.79 0.97
C TYR A 204 2.73 -27.32 2.22
N THR A 205 2.00 -27.75 3.26
CA THR A 205 2.61 -28.30 4.49
C THR A 205 3.46 -29.54 4.23
N GLY A 206 3.06 -30.38 3.26
CA GLY A 206 3.78 -31.58 2.84
C GLY A 206 4.93 -31.34 1.86
N VAL A 207 5.12 -30.11 1.36
CA VAL A 207 6.22 -29.79 0.44
C VAL A 207 7.44 -29.37 1.24
N GLU A 208 8.51 -30.16 1.13
CA GLU A 208 9.78 -29.89 1.81
C GLU A 208 10.54 -28.74 1.13
N GLY A 209 11.44 -28.10 1.87
CA GLY A 209 12.29 -27.01 1.36
C GLY A 209 11.96 -25.64 1.95
N ASP A 210 12.84 -24.69 1.64
CA ASP A 210 12.70 -23.28 2.04
C ASP A 210 11.67 -22.58 1.16
N TRP A 211 10.81 -21.79 1.80
CA TRP A 211 9.79 -20.98 1.13
C TRP A 211 10.06 -19.50 1.31
N ILE A 212 9.72 -18.74 0.28
CA ILE A 212 9.83 -17.29 0.25
C ILE A 212 8.51 -16.65 -0.17
N CYS A 213 8.32 -15.41 0.25
CA CYS A 213 7.26 -14.52 -0.20
C CYS A 213 7.88 -13.41 -1.05
N LEU A 214 7.45 -13.29 -2.30
CA LEU A 214 7.79 -12.21 -3.21
C LEU A 214 6.78 -11.09 -3.03
N GLU A 215 7.28 -9.87 -2.85
CA GLU A 215 6.46 -8.66 -2.98
C GLU A 215 6.61 -8.10 -4.39
N LEU A 216 5.48 -7.86 -5.02
CA LEU A 216 5.36 -7.50 -6.43
C LEU A 216 4.69 -6.13 -6.57
N ASN A 217 5.23 -5.31 -7.46
CA ASN A 217 4.62 -4.05 -7.85
C ASN A 217 3.71 -4.27 -9.06
N ARG A 218 2.40 -4.18 -8.87
CA ARG A 218 1.39 -4.35 -9.93
C ARG A 218 1.55 -3.33 -11.05
N SER A 219 1.87 -2.07 -10.73
CA SER A 219 2.10 -1.04 -11.75
C SER A 219 3.33 -1.35 -12.60
N ALA A 220 4.38 -1.95 -12.03
CA ALA A 220 5.55 -2.38 -12.78
C ALA A 220 5.21 -3.56 -13.71
N LEU A 221 4.42 -4.53 -13.24
CA LEU A 221 3.89 -5.62 -14.06
C LEU A 221 3.05 -5.10 -15.23
N ASP A 222 2.14 -4.15 -14.97
CA ASP A 222 1.27 -3.59 -16.00
C ASP A 222 2.07 -2.84 -17.09
N LYS A 223 3.08 -2.07 -16.71
CA LYS A 223 3.98 -1.33 -17.62
C LYS A 223 4.71 -2.22 -18.62
N ILE A 224 4.98 -3.47 -18.26
CA ILE A 224 5.64 -4.45 -19.14
C ILE A 224 4.65 -5.40 -19.81
N GLY A 225 3.35 -5.13 -19.70
CA GLY A 225 2.29 -5.90 -20.36
C GLY A 225 1.82 -7.15 -19.62
N ILE A 226 2.25 -7.35 -18.36
CA ILE A 226 1.78 -8.46 -17.52
C ILE A 226 0.54 -7.99 -16.76
N LYS A 227 -0.61 -8.60 -17.06
CA LYS A 227 -1.90 -8.19 -16.49
C LYS A 227 -2.23 -8.96 -15.22
N THR A 228 -2.82 -8.26 -14.25
CA THR A 228 -3.40 -8.86 -13.05
C THR A 228 -4.92 -8.73 -13.12
N VAL A 229 -5.62 -9.85 -12.96
CA VAL A 229 -7.09 -9.88 -12.88
C VAL A 229 -7.48 -10.31 -11.47
N PHE A 230 -8.45 -9.61 -10.88
CA PHE A 230 -8.99 -9.92 -9.56
C PHE A 230 -10.25 -10.75 -9.76
N GLU A 231 -10.21 -12.01 -9.36
CA GLU A 231 -11.32 -12.96 -9.54
C GLU A 231 -11.55 -13.76 -8.24
N GLU A 232 -12.67 -14.46 -8.15
CA GLU A 232 -12.95 -15.38 -7.03
C GLU A 232 -11.84 -16.46 -6.90
N ALA A 233 -11.68 -17.02 -5.69
CA ALA A 233 -10.75 -18.12 -5.45
C ALA A 233 -10.95 -19.26 -6.47
N LYS A 234 -9.91 -19.52 -7.27
CA LYS A 234 -9.84 -20.67 -8.18
C LYS A 234 -8.99 -21.79 -7.57
N PRO A 235 -9.21 -23.06 -7.94
CA PRO A 235 -8.38 -24.19 -7.52
C PRO A 235 -6.90 -23.98 -7.88
N VAL A 236 -6.00 -24.69 -7.18
CA VAL A 236 -4.56 -24.74 -7.48
C VAL A 236 -4.21 -26.18 -7.87
N GLY A 237 -3.94 -26.43 -9.16
CA GLY A 237 -3.81 -27.77 -9.72
C GLY A 237 -5.06 -28.63 -9.49
N ASP A 238 -4.87 -29.92 -9.15
CA ASP A 238 -5.97 -30.88 -8.88
C ASP A 238 -6.66 -30.69 -7.50
N THR A 239 -6.19 -29.76 -6.67
CA THR A 239 -6.72 -29.56 -5.31
C THR A 239 -7.81 -28.49 -5.32
N LYS A 240 -9.03 -28.88 -4.92
CA LYS A 240 -10.15 -27.94 -4.75
C LYS A 240 -9.82 -26.87 -3.71
N HIS A 241 -10.35 -25.65 -3.91
CA HIS A 241 -10.37 -24.62 -2.87
C HIS A 241 -11.18 -25.11 -1.67
N SER A 242 -10.93 -24.55 -0.48
CA SER A 242 -11.67 -24.96 0.71
C SER A 242 -13.15 -24.57 0.60
N ASP A 243 -14.06 -25.42 1.11
CA ASP A 243 -15.52 -25.14 1.13
C ASP A 243 -15.89 -23.84 1.89
N ASN A 244 -14.96 -23.30 2.69
CA ASN A 244 -15.14 -22.03 3.41
C ASN A 244 -14.71 -20.80 2.58
N TRP A 245 -14.17 -21.00 1.38
CA TRP A 245 -13.72 -19.93 0.47
C TRP A 245 -14.67 -19.73 -0.72
N ASP A 246 -15.85 -20.38 -0.68
CA ASP A 246 -16.93 -20.08 -1.62
C ASP A 246 -17.45 -18.65 -1.37
N SER A 247 -17.52 -17.89 -2.46
CA SER A 247 -17.90 -16.46 -2.54
C SER A 247 -19.30 -16.15 -1.98
N GLU A 248 -20.10 -17.16 -1.65
CA GLU A 248 -21.38 -16.97 -0.96
C GLU A 248 -21.24 -16.64 0.53
N LYS A 249 -20.05 -16.78 1.15
CA LYS A 249 -19.88 -16.57 2.61
C LYS A 249 -18.74 -15.66 3.04
N GLU A 250 -17.64 -15.55 2.29
CA GLU A 250 -16.51 -14.66 2.60
C GLU A 250 -15.94 -14.11 1.29
N ASP A 251 -15.89 -12.78 1.12
CA ASP A 251 -15.39 -12.06 -0.08
C ASP A 251 -13.89 -12.35 -0.37
N TRP A 252 -13.55 -13.56 -0.81
CA TRP A 252 -12.20 -14.02 -1.10
C TRP A 252 -11.85 -13.79 -2.58
N ILE A 253 -11.42 -12.56 -2.87
CA ILE A 253 -10.90 -12.17 -4.20
C ILE A 253 -9.39 -12.41 -4.26
N CYS A 254 -8.95 -13.17 -5.27
CA CYS A 254 -7.57 -13.52 -5.56
C CYS A 254 -7.06 -12.79 -6.81
N PRO A 255 -5.98 -12.00 -6.71
CA PRO A 255 -5.26 -11.54 -7.89
C PRO A 255 -4.56 -12.70 -8.63
N HIS A 256 -4.87 -12.85 -9.92
CA HIS A 256 -4.21 -13.75 -10.86
C HIS A 256 -3.33 -12.95 -11.82
N ILE A 257 -2.03 -13.23 -11.82
CA ILE A 257 -1.04 -12.57 -12.67
C ILE A 257 -0.85 -13.41 -13.94
N PHE A 258 -1.31 -12.93 -15.09
CA PHE A 258 -1.27 -13.65 -16.36
C PHE A 258 0.11 -13.53 -17.01
N GLY A 259 0.88 -14.62 -16.92
CA GLY A 259 2.30 -14.67 -17.28
C GLY A 259 3.21 -15.06 -16.11
N GLY A 260 4.49 -15.26 -16.41
CA GLY A 260 5.50 -15.52 -15.39
C GLY A 260 5.96 -14.25 -14.70
N ILE A 261 6.49 -14.38 -13.49
CA ILE A 261 7.09 -13.26 -12.75
C ILE A 261 8.51 -13.05 -13.28
N PRO A 262 8.82 -11.92 -13.95
CA PRO A 262 10.15 -11.69 -14.49
C PRO A 262 11.17 -11.49 -13.38
N THR A 263 12.31 -12.18 -13.46
CA THR A 263 13.33 -12.15 -12.40
C THR A 263 14.39 -11.07 -12.57
N ALA A 264 14.47 -10.46 -13.75
CA ALA A 264 15.52 -9.52 -14.15
C ALA A 264 14.98 -8.14 -14.59
N VAL A 265 13.71 -7.85 -14.30
CA VAL A 265 13.11 -6.54 -14.58
C VAL A 265 13.04 -5.75 -13.27
N ASP A 266 13.79 -4.65 -13.24
CA ASP A 266 13.87 -3.78 -12.08
C ASP A 266 12.49 -3.23 -11.67
N GLY A 267 12.21 -3.25 -10.37
CA GLY A 267 10.98 -2.74 -9.79
C GLY A 267 9.76 -3.66 -9.90
N VAL A 268 9.84 -4.81 -10.58
CA VAL A 268 8.75 -5.80 -10.56
C VAL A 268 8.69 -6.54 -9.24
N VAL A 269 9.80 -7.15 -8.82
CA VAL A 269 9.95 -7.73 -7.49
C VAL A 269 10.63 -6.69 -6.61
N THR A 270 9.90 -6.14 -5.64
CA THR A 270 10.41 -5.07 -4.77
C THR A 270 11.14 -5.65 -3.56
N ASN A 271 10.64 -6.78 -3.04
CA ASN A 271 11.24 -7.44 -1.89
C ASN A 271 11.08 -8.97 -1.96
N THR A 272 11.96 -9.68 -1.25
CA THR A 272 11.86 -11.13 -1.05
C THR A 272 12.01 -11.42 0.44
N PHE A 273 11.00 -12.05 1.02
CA PHE A 273 10.93 -12.36 2.44
C PHE A 273 11.02 -13.87 2.66
N LYS A 274 11.69 -14.28 3.74
CA LYS A 274 11.67 -15.67 4.18
C LYS A 274 10.31 -16.00 4.78
N MET A 275 9.79 -17.20 4.55
CA MET A 275 8.63 -17.71 5.30
C MET A 275 9.08 -18.62 6.43
N ALA A 276 8.63 -18.34 7.66
CA ALA A 276 8.93 -19.16 8.83
C ALA A 276 8.02 -20.40 8.87
N ARG A 277 8.63 -21.56 9.08
CA ARG A 277 7.92 -22.85 9.21
C ARG A 277 8.34 -23.57 10.49
N ASP A 278 7.44 -24.38 11.05
CA ASP A 278 7.79 -25.30 12.13
C ASP A 278 8.39 -26.61 11.60
N GLU A 279 8.83 -27.48 12.51
CA GLU A 279 9.41 -28.80 12.19
C GLU A 279 8.45 -29.75 11.45
N LYS A 280 7.14 -29.46 11.46
CA LYS A 280 6.10 -30.24 10.76
C LYS A 280 5.73 -29.63 9.41
N GLY A 281 6.45 -28.59 8.98
CA GLY A 281 6.20 -27.91 7.71
C GLY A 281 5.06 -26.89 7.75
N LYS A 282 4.47 -26.61 8.94
CA LYS A 282 3.41 -25.60 9.09
C LYS A 282 4.00 -24.20 8.92
N PHE A 283 3.38 -23.37 8.08
CA PHE A 283 3.71 -21.96 7.92
C PHE A 283 3.24 -21.17 9.15
N LEU A 284 4.16 -20.40 9.74
CA LEU A 284 3.95 -19.66 10.97
C LEU A 284 3.78 -18.16 10.70
N SER A 285 4.70 -17.58 9.91
CA SER A 285 4.72 -16.14 9.64
C SER A 285 5.60 -15.81 8.44
N ILE A 286 5.50 -14.57 7.98
CA ILE A 286 6.40 -13.92 7.02
C ILE A 286 7.10 -12.77 7.77
N PRO A 287 8.25 -13.00 8.42
CA PRO A 287 8.95 -11.95 9.17
C PRO A 287 9.22 -10.71 8.32
N GLY A 288 8.85 -9.54 8.83
CA GLY A 288 8.94 -8.26 8.12
C GLY A 288 7.71 -7.89 7.29
N VAL A 289 6.71 -8.79 7.19
CA VAL A 289 5.46 -8.55 6.43
C VAL A 289 4.22 -8.82 7.28
N THR A 290 4.15 -9.97 7.95
CA THR A 290 3.03 -10.30 8.86
C THR A 290 3.43 -9.99 10.31
N ALA A 291 2.52 -9.40 11.08
CA ALA A 291 2.72 -9.25 12.53
C ALA A 291 2.91 -10.63 13.19
N SER A 292 3.94 -10.74 14.03
CA SER A 292 4.27 -11.92 14.84
C SER A 292 3.36 -12.08 16.04
#